data_AF-A0A0D9X1U8-F1
#
_entry.id   AF-A0A0D9X1U8-F1
#
_cell.length_a   1.000
_cell.length_b   1.000
_cell.length_c   1.000
_cell.angle_alpha   90.00
_cell.angle_beta   90.00
_cell.angle_gamma   90.00
#
_symmetry.space_group_name_H-M   'P 1'
#
loop_
_entity.id
_entity.type
_entity.pdbx_description
1 polymer ?
#
loop_
_entity_poly.entity_id
_entity_poly.type
_entity_poly.pdbx_seq_one_letter_code
_entity_poly.pdbx_strand_id
1 'polypeptide(L)'
;MEMTELHPNTTSHVINIAAAGGICAVCMEPLEYTAIGPCGHGEICPSCSLHIRVFHNNRLCCICRTLCRVVAVVTVTTGGGGGWDAVAARLLRSAATGAYAQFEGRVGEKGSYWWYHAGMEAFFDDERQYAAARAAARLGPPPCGDAKENPPPPPAAPMRAGGGNSRVRDQREAGFPVSD
;
A
#
# COMPACT_ATOMS: atom_id res chain seq x y z
N MET A 1 -29.95 6.47 54.41
CA MET A 1 -30.37 5.75 53.20
C MET A 1 -30.06 6.65 52.03
N GLU A 2 -29.13 6.16 51.20
CA GLU A 2 -28.88 6.48 49.80
C GLU A 2 -28.54 7.91 49.34
N MET A 3 -27.25 8.09 49.03
CA MET A 3 -26.74 8.98 47.99
C MET A 3 -26.80 8.26 46.64
N THR A 4 -27.64 8.74 45.75
CA THR A 4 -27.61 8.56 44.29
C THR A 4 -27.97 9.95 43.76
N GLU A 5 -27.16 10.60 42.93
CA GLU A 5 -27.02 10.27 41.52
C GLU A 5 -25.58 10.53 41.04
N LEU A 6 -24.89 9.47 40.58
CA LEU A 6 -23.72 9.61 39.72
C LEU A 6 -24.20 9.92 38.30
N HIS A 7 -23.72 11.02 37.75
CA HIS A 7 -23.83 11.37 36.33
C HIS A 7 -23.33 10.20 35.44
N PRO A 8 -24.04 9.83 34.37
CA PRO A 8 -23.54 8.84 33.42
C PRO A 8 -22.34 9.42 32.68
N ASN A 9 -21.18 8.84 33.00
CA ASN A 9 -19.89 9.05 32.39
C ASN A 9 -19.97 8.96 30.86
N THR A 10 -19.49 9.99 30.19
CA THR A 10 -19.25 10.08 28.75
C THR A 10 -18.58 8.80 28.25
N THR A 11 -19.35 7.98 27.53
CA THR A 11 -18.85 6.87 26.74
C THR A 11 -17.94 7.43 25.66
N SER A 12 -16.65 7.49 25.97
CA SER A 12 -15.61 7.71 24.98
C SER A 12 -15.68 6.52 24.00
N HIS A 13 -16.08 6.80 22.76
CA HIS A 13 -15.95 5.86 21.65
C HIS A 13 -14.46 5.68 21.32
N VAL A 14 -13.73 4.99 22.19
CA VAL A 14 -12.41 4.47 21.86
C VAL A 14 -12.61 3.38 20.81
N ILE A 15 -12.35 3.74 19.55
CA ILE A 15 -12.21 2.77 18.47
C ILE A 15 -11.05 1.87 18.86
N ASN A 16 -11.36 0.62 19.17
CA ASN A 16 -10.37 -0.38 19.54
C ASN A 16 -9.63 -0.82 18.26
N ILE A 17 -8.53 -0.13 17.91
CA ILE A 17 -7.64 -0.48 16.78
C ILE A 17 -6.73 -1.67 17.15
N ALA A 18 -7.25 -2.63 17.93
CA ALA A 18 -6.50 -3.81 18.39
C ALA A 18 -7.18 -5.13 17.96
N ALA A 19 -7.94 -5.12 16.86
CA ALA A 19 -7.99 -6.35 16.06
C ALA A 19 -6.59 -6.53 15.46
N ALA A 20 -6.01 -7.71 15.57
CA ALA A 20 -4.68 -8.04 15.06
C ALA A 20 -4.59 -8.08 13.51
N GLY A 21 -5.30 -7.17 12.84
CA GLY A 21 -5.34 -6.93 11.41
C GLY A 21 -5.68 -5.47 11.15
N GLY A 22 -4.88 -4.81 10.30
CA GLY A 22 -5.12 -3.43 9.90
C GLY A 22 -6.36 -3.27 9.02
N ILE A 23 -6.65 -2.05 8.58
CA ILE A 23 -7.64 -1.77 7.54
C ILE A 23 -6.93 -1.57 6.20
N CYS A 24 -7.58 -1.95 5.11
CA CYS A 24 -7.06 -1.74 3.76
C CYS A 24 -7.02 -0.24 3.45
N ALA A 25 -5.87 0.29 3.03
CA ALA A 25 -5.73 1.71 2.73
C ALA A 25 -6.54 2.16 1.48
N VAL A 26 -7.11 1.22 0.71
CA VAL A 26 -7.87 1.49 -0.51
C VAL A 26 -9.38 1.35 -0.26
N CYS A 27 -9.84 0.18 0.16
CA CYS A 27 -11.28 -0.07 0.38
C CYS A 27 -11.75 0.17 1.82
N MET A 28 -10.85 0.47 2.76
CA MET A 28 -11.13 0.66 4.20
C MET A 28 -11.74 -0.57 4.89
N GLU A 29 -11.75 -1.73 4.24
CA GLU A 29 -12.21 -2.99 4.82
C GLU A 29 -11.13 -3.64 5.70
N PRO A 30 -11.51 -4.46 6.70
CA PRO A 30 -10.57 -5.19 7.53
C PRO A 30 -9.63 -6.10 6.73
N LEU A 31 -8.34 -6.11 7.06
CA LEU A 31 -7.33 -6.97 6.44
C LEU A 31 -7.15 -8.26 7.23
N GLU A 32 -7.55 -9.38 6.64
CA GLU A 32 -7.08 -10.71 7.05
C GLU A 32 -5.79 -11.09 6.30
N TYR A 33 -5.76 -10.74 5.01
CA TYR A 33 -4.62 -10.91 4.12
C TYR A 33 -4.14 -9.56 3.61
N THR A 34 -2.85 -9.47 3.36
CA THR A 34 -2.23 -8.27 2.81
C THR A 34 -1.25 -8.58 1.70
N ALA A 35 -1.20 -7.71 0.71
CA ALA A 35 -0.20 -7.70 -0.35
C ALA A 35 0.99 -6.83 0.07
N ILE A 36 2.10 -7.47 0.47
CA ILE A 36 3.34 -6.81 0.85
C ILE A 36 4.33 -6.76 -0.32
N GLY A 37 4.93 -5.60 -0.57
CA GLY A 37 5.97 -5.43 -1.58
C GLY A 37 7.38 -5.29 -0.97
N PRO A 38 8.45 -5.32 -1.80
CA PRO A 38 9.83 -5.08 -1.37
C PRO A 38 10.05 -3.76 -0.63
N CYS A 39 9.15 -2.80 -0.81
CA CYS A 39 9.17 -1.53 -0.08
C CYS A 39 8.71 -1.63 1.38
N GLY A 40 8.27 -2.80 1.85
CA GLY A 40 7.83 -3.04 3.22
C GLY A 40 6.37 -2.73 3.51
N HIS A 41 5.71 -1.91 2.68
CA HIS A 41 4.27 -1.61 2.82
C HIS A 41 3.43 -2.85 2.56
N GLY A 42 2.49 -3.10 3.47
CA GLY A 42 1.59 -4.25 3.51
C GLY A 42 0.23 -3.87 4.08
N GLU A 43 -0.34 -2.75 3.63
CA GLU A 43 -1.63 -2.22 4.10
C GLU A 43 -2.76 -2.39 3.06
N ILE A 44 -2.61 -3.31 2.10
CA ILE A 44 -3.49 -3.44 0.94
C ILE A 44 -4.06 -4.84 0.83
N CYS A 45 -5.37 -4.97 0.71
CA CYS A 45 -6.02 -6.28 0.59
C CYS A 45 -5.71 -6.93 -0.78
N PRO A 46 -5.83 -8.27 -0.90
CA PRO A 46 -5.54 -8.98 -2.14
C PRO A 46 -6.37 -8.47 -3.33
N SER A 47 -7.65 -8.18 -3.11
CA SER A 47 -8.58 -7.70 -4.14
C SER A 47 -8.20 -6.30 -4.65
N CYS A 48 -7.84 -5.36 -3.76
CA CYS A 48 -7.39 -4.03 -4.17
C CYS A 48 -6.05 -4.10 -4.90
N SER A 49 -5.13 -4.93 -4.41
CA SER A 49 -3.85 -5.18 -5.08
C SER A 49 -4.06 -5.79 -6.48
N LEU A 50 -4.98 -6.75 -6.63
CA LEU A 50 -5.36 -7.31 -7.93
C LEU A 50 -5.85 -6.22 -8.88
N HIS A 51 -6.76 -5.34 -8.43
CA HIS A 51 -7.28 -4.26 -9.27
C HIS A 51 -6.18 -3.31 -9.77
N ILE A 52 -5.29 -2.90 -8.86
CA ILE A 52 -4.21 -1.97 -9.19
C ILE A 52 -3.22 -2.63 -10.15
N ARG A 53 -2.83 -3.87 -9.88
CA ARG A 53 -1.76 -4.53 -10.63
C ARG A 53 -2.23 -5.13 -11.95
N VAL A 54 -3.42 -5.75 -11.99
CA VAL A 54 -3.94 -6.43 -13.18
C VAL A 54 -4.72 -5.48 -14.07
N PHE A 55 -5.73 -4.79 -13.53
CA PHE A 55 -6.64 -3.99 -14.38
C PHE A 55 -6.09 -2.59 -14.68
N HIS A 56 -5.37 -1.98 -13.74
CA HIS A 56 -4.72 -0.69 -13.98
C HIS A 56 -3.26 -0.82 -14.45
N ASN A 57 -2.73 -2.05 -14.54
CA ASN A 57 -1.34 -2.34 -14.93
C ASN A 57 -0.30 -1.51 -14.14
N ASN A 58 -0.59 -1.19 -12.88
CA ASN A 58 0.22 -0.31 -12.05
C ASN A 58 0.98 -1.14 -11.01
N ARG A 59 2.31 -1.14 -11.11
CA ARG A 59 3.21 -1.91 -10.22
C ARG A 59 3.86 -1.05 -9.13
N LEU A 60 3.43 0.19 -8.99
CA LEU A 60 3.93 1.08 -7.94
C LEU A 60 3.14 0.83 -6.66
N CYS A 61 3.83 0.79 -5.52
CA CYS A 61 3.16 0.82 -4.22
C CYS A 61 2.22 2.02 -4.16
N CYS A 62 0.97 1.83 -3.73
CA CYS A 62 0.02 2.93 -3.60
C CYS A 62 0.30 3.82 -2.39
N ILE A 63 1.15 3.38 -1.45
CA ILE A 63 1.58 4.16 -0.29
C ILE A 63 2.79 5.03 -0.64
N CYS A 64 3.93 4.41 -0.97
CA CYS A 64 5.19 5.14 -1.18
C CYS A 64 5.59 5.33 -2.65
N ARG A 65 4.79 4.82 -3.60
CA ARG A 65 5.07 4.92 -5.05
C ARG A 65 6.32 4.19 -5.54
N THR A 66 7.06 3.48 -4.68
CA THR A 66 8.18 2.62 -5.09
C THR A 66 7.72 1.49 -6.01
N LEU A 67 8.50 1.22 -7.06
CA LEU A 67 8.23 0.11 -7.97
C LEU A 67 8.37 -1.24 -7.25
N CYS A 68 7.25 -1.95 -7.13
CA CYS A 68 7.16 -3.29 -6.56
C CYS A 68 6.79 -4.27 -7.68
N ARG A 69 7.80 -4.76 -8.42
CA ARG A 69 7.59 -5.74 -9.50
C ARG A 69 7.00 -7.05 -9.00
N VAL A 70 7.27 -7.40 -7.75
CA VAL A 70 6.72 -8.60 -7.13
C VAL A 70 6.10 -8.18 -5.81
N VAL A 71 4.98 -8.80 -5.46
CA VAL A 71 4.40 -8.71 -4.13
C VAL A 71 4.11 -10.12 -3.62
N ALA A 72 3.92 -10.24 -2.31
CA ALA A 72 3.45 -11.46 -1.69
C ALA A 72 2.14 -11.16 -0.95
N VAL A 73 1.13 -11.96 -1.20
CA VAL A 73 -0.13 -11.99 -0.49
C VAL A 73 0.01 -13.00 0.63
N VAL A 74 -0.04 -12.51 1.87
CA VAL A 74 0.13 -13.29 3.09
C VAL A 74 -0.86 -12.85 4.14
N THR A 75 -1.06 -13.68 5.17
CA THR A 75 -1.81 -13.25 6.37
C THR A 75 -1.16 -12.01 7.01
N VAL A 76 -1.97 -11.11 7.57
CA VAL A 76 -1.46 -9.89 8.25
C VAL A 76 -0.49 -10.19 9.39
N THR A 77 -0.66 -11.32 10.07
CA THR A 77 0.25 -11.80 11.11
C THR A 77 1.61 -12.16 10.53
N THR A 78 1.64 -12.84 9.38
CA THR A 78 2.87 -13.21 8.68
C THR A 78 3.57 -11.99 8.08
N GLY A 79 2.81 -11.06 7.48
CA GLY A 79 3.34 -9.84 6.89
C GLY A 79 3.85 -8.85 7.93
N GLY A 80 3.14 -8.68 9.05
CA GLY A 80 3.51 -7.74 10.12
C GLY A 80 4.66 -8.22 11.01
N GLY A 81 4.82 -9.54 11.18
CA GLY A 81 5.83 -10.11 12.09
C GLY A 81 7.29 -10.01 11.58
N GLY A 82 7.51 -9.75 10.29
CA GLY A 82 8.86 -9.69 9.73
C GLY A 82 8.99 -9.00 8.37
N GLY A 83 7.92 -8.35 7.90
CA GLY A 83 7.91 -7.57 6.68
C GLY A 83 8.24 -8.40 5.43
N TRP A 84 8.69 -7.69 4.40
CA TRP A 84 9.03 -8.29 3.11
C TRP A 84 10.16 -9.31 3.24
N ASP A 85 11.20 -9.03 4.01
CA ASP A 85 12.39 -9.90 4.09
C ASP A 85 12.06 -11.29 4.63
N ALA A 86 11.21 -11.37 5.65
CA ALA A 86 10.76 -12.65 6.22
C ALA A 86 9.95 -13.48 5.21
N VAL A 87 9.16 -12.81 4.36
CA VAL A 87 8.39 -13.46 3.30
C VAL A 87 9.31 -13.88 2.15
N ALA A 88 10.17 -12.97 1.68
CA ALA A 88 11.10 -13.16 0.57
C ALA A 88 12.12 -14.28 0.84
N ALA A 89 12.48 -14.52 2.10
CA ALA A 89 13.33 -15.64 2.51
C ALA A 89 12.68 -17.01 2.20
N ARG A 90 11.35 -17.09 2.14
CA ARG A 90 10.59 -18.32 1.88
C ARG A 90 10.17 -18.49 0.42
N LEU A 91 10.37 -17.46 -0.42
CA LEU A 91 10.06 -17.54 -1.84
C LEU A 91 11.15 -18.30 -2.59
N LEU A 92 10.74 -19.28 -3.40
CA LEU A 92 11.66 -20.06 -4.22
C LEU A 92 12.37 -19.15 -5.23
N ARG A 93 13.70 -19.27 -5.29
CA ARG A 93 14.55 -18.63 -6.28
C ARG A 93 15.15 -19.69 -7.21
N SER A 94 15.23 -19.36 -8.49
CA SER A 94 15.96 -20.15 -9.47
C SER A 94 17.45 -20.15 -9.14
N ALA A 95 18.06 -21.33 -9.02
CA ALA A 95 19.50 -21.46 -8.81
C ALA A 95 20.32 -20.89 -9.98
N ALA A 96 19.75 -20.88 -11.19
CA ALA A 96 20.46 -20.43 -12.40
C ALA A 96 20.52 -18.89 -12.52
N THR A 97 19.48 -18.18 -12.08
CA THR A 97 19.36 -16.72 -12.29
C THR A 97 19.30 -15.91 -10.99
N GLY A 98 19.10 -16.57 -9.84
CA GLY A 98 18.82 -15.91 -8.56
C GLY A 98 17.47 -15.20 -8.52
N ALA A 99 16.69 -15.19 -9.60
CA ALA A 99 15.37 -14.57 -9.65
C ALA A 99 14.31 -15.48 -9.01
N TYR A 100 13.19 -14.90 -8.58
CA TYR A 100 12.06 -15.68 -8.06
C TYR A 100 11.48 -16.63 -9.13
N ALA A 101 11.02 -17.80 -8.72
CA ALA A 101 10.34 -18.75 -9.59
C ALA A 101 8.94 -18.20 -9.97
N GLN A 102 8.84 -17.57 -11.14
CA GLN A 102 7.64 -16.86 -11.61
C GLN A 102 6.89 -17.68 -12.66
N PHE A 103 6.40 -18.86 -12.29
CA PHE A 103 5.56 -19.70 -13.15
C PHE A 103 4.14 -19.75 -12.60
N GLU A 104 3.14 -19.46 -13.44
CA GLU A 104 1.72 -19.47 -13.06
C GLU A 104 1.35 -20.79 -12.37
N GLY A 105 0.73 -20.71 -11.19
CA GLY A 105 0.35 -21.86 -10.39
C GLY A 105 1.34 -22.15 -9.26
N ARG A 106 1.40 -23.42 -8.85
CA ARG A 106 2.18 -23.83 -7.68
C ARG A 106 3.67 -23.79 -7.97
N VAL A 107 4.41 -23.14 -7.08
CA VAL A 107 5.88 -23.03 -7.11
C VAL A 107 6.45 -23.43 -5.75
N GLY A 108 7.62 -24.06 -5.72
CA GLY A 108 8.21 -24.60 -4.48
C GLY A 108 8.07 -26.11 -4.34
N GLU A 109 8.71 -26.64 -3.29
CA GLU A 109 8.76 -28.06 -2.99
C GLU A 109 7.82 -28.44 -1.84
N LYS A 110 7.74 -29.75 -1.54
CA LYS A 110 6.87 -30.31 -0.52
C LYS A 110 7.26 -29.76 0.87
N GLY A 111 6.39 -28.94 1.47
CA GLY A 111 6.57 -28.36 2.81
C GLY A 111 6.76 -26.83 2.83
N SER A 112 7.07 -26.20 1.69
CA SER A 112 7.08 -24.74 1.55
C SER A 112 6.78 -24.38 0.10
N TYR A 113 5.49 -24.38 -0.23
CA TYR A 113 5.02 -24.06 -1.57
C TYR A 113 4.18 -22.79 -1.54
N TRP A 114 4.32 -22.02 -2.61
CA TRP A 114 3.58 -20.80 -2.88
C TRP A 114 2.79 -20.98 -4.15
N TRP A 115 1.81 -20.11 -4.37
CA TRP A 115 1.11 -20.00 -5.64
C TRP A 115 1.45 -18.68 -6.30
N TYR A 116 1.88 -18.72 -7.55
CA TYR A 116 2.23 -17.52 -8.28
C TYR A 116 1.15 -17.18 -9.31
N HIS A 117 0.69 -15.94 -9.30
CA HIS A 117 -0.21 -15.39 -10.31
C HIS A 117 0.55 -14.43 -11.21
N ALA A 118 0.77 -14.81 -12.48
CA ALA A 118 1.60 -14.08 -13.44
C ALA A 118 1.04 -12.69 -13.75
N GLY A 119 -0.28 -12.57 -13.98
CA GLY A 119 -0.90 -11.27 -14.29
C GLY A 119 -0.78 -10.24 -13.16
N MET A 120 -0.80 -10.71 -11.91
CA MET A 120 -0.65 -9.87 -10.73
C MET A 120 0.81 -9.78 -10.30
N GLU A 121 1.73 -10.56 -10.89
CA GLU A 121 3.11 -10.81 -10.43
C GLU A 121 3.19 -10.98 -8.90
N ALA A 122 2.32 -11.82 -8.35
CA ALA A 122 2.14 -11.97 -6.91
C ALA A 122 2.28 -13.43 -6.48
N PHE A 123 2.94 -13.65 -5.34
CA PHE A 123 2.99 -14.94 -4.65
C PHE A 123 1.91 -15.00 -3.57
N PHE A 124 1.28 -16.15 -3.36
CA PHE A 124 0.26 -16.39 -2.33
C PHE A 124 0.69 -17.57 -1.46
N ASP A 125 0.63 -17.41 -0.14
CA ASP A 125 0.86 -18.50 0.81
C ASP A 125 -0.38 -19.40 0.97
N ASP A 126 -1.55 -18.91 0.56
CA ASP A 126 -2.84 -19.59 0.62
C ASP A 126 -3.40 -19.87 -0.79
N GLU A 127 -3.74 -21.13 -1.07
CA GLU A 127 -4.28 -21.59 -2.36
C GLU A 127 -5.64 -20.96 -2.68
N ARG A 128 -6.48 -20.74 -1.67
CA ARG A 128 -7.83 -20.19 -1.86
C ARG A 128 -7.75 -18.73 -2.27
N GLN A 129 -6.83 -17.97 -1.68
CA GLN A 129 -6.59 -16.58 -2.08
C GLN A 129 -6.05 -16.49 -3.52
N TYR A 130 -5.12 -17.38 -3.89
CA TYR A 130 -4.66 -17.49 -5.28
C TYR A 130 -5.80 -17.84 -6.24
N ALA A 131 -6.61 -18.85 -5.91
CA ALA A 131 -7.72 -19.29 -6.75
C ALA A 131 -8.77 -18.18 -6.92
N ALA A 132 -9.09 -17.44 -5.84
CA ALA A 132 -9.99 -16.30 -5.86
C ALA A 132 -9.44 -15.17 -6.75
N ALA A 133 -8.16 -14.81 -6.60
CA ALA A 133 -7.50 -13.80 -7.43
C ALA A 133 -7.52 -14.19 -8.91
N ARG A 134 -7.22 -15.46 -9.22
CA ARG A 134 -7.23 -16.01 -10.57
C ARG A 134 -8.62 -16.02 -11.20
N ALA A 135 -9.64 -16.36 -10.42
CA ALA A 135 -11.03 -16.30 -10.87
C ALA A 135 -11.47 -14.86 -11.15
N ALA A 136 -11.17 -13.93 -10.23
CA ALA A 136 -11.49 -12.51 -10.38
C ALA A 136 -10.79 -11.88 -11.60
N ALA A 137 -9.51 -12.20 -11.83
CA ALA A 137 -8.78 -11.71 -13.00
C ALA A 137 -9.43 -12.11 -14.34
N ARG A 138 -10.10 -13.27 -14.39
CA ARG A 138 -10.79 -13.76 -15.59
C ARG A 138 -12.13 -13.08 -15.84
N LEU A 139 -12.81 -12.61 -14.78
CA LEU A 139 -14.07 -11.90 -14.88
C LEU A 139 -13.89 -10.47 -15.43
N GLY A 140 -12.66 -9.96 -15.43
CA GLY A 140 -12.37 -8.59 -15.84
C GLY A 140 -12.56 -7.60 -14.68
N PRO A 141 -12.29 -6.30 -14.90
CA PRO A 141 -12.56 -5.30 -13.89
C PRO A 141 -14.05 -5.30 -13.53
N PRO A 142 -14.42 -5.12 -12.25
CA PRO A 142 -15.81 -4.91 -11.89
C PRO A 142 -16.35 -3.72 -12.70
N PRO A 143 -17.64 -3.73 -13.04
CA PRO A 143 -18.24 -2.60 -13.72
C PRO A 143 -17.94 -1.35 -12.88
N CYS A 144 -17.26 -0.37 -13.49
CA CYS A 144 -17.23 0.95 -12.90
C CYS A 144 -18.70 1.39 -12.77
N GLY A 145 -19.13 1.74 -11.55
CA GLY A 145 -20.42 2.39 -11.37
C GLY A 145 -20.54 3.55 -12.36
N ASP A 146 -21.74 3.76 -12.89
CA ASP A 146 -21.97 4.74 -13.96
C ASP A 146 -21.32 6.07 -13.60
N ALA A 147 -20.68 6.73 -14.58
CA ALA A 147 -19.97 8.00 -14.40
C ALA A 147 -20.86 9.15 -13.82
N LYS A 148 -22.15 8.89 -13.59
CA LYS A 148 -23.06 9.80 -12.90
C LYS A 148 -22.87 9.82 -11.38
N GLU A 149 -22.24 8.80 -10.78
CA GLU A 149 -22.01 8.74 -9.32
C GLU A 149 -20.71 9.42 -8.87
N ASN A 150 -19.78 9.67 -9.79
CA ASN A 150 -18.55 10.41 -9.51
C ASN A 150 -18.59 11.78 -10.20
N PRO A 151 -19.06 12.85 -9.52
CA PRO A 151 -18.96 14.19 -10.08
C PRO A 151 -17.48 14.51 -10.38
N PRO A 152 -17.19 15.25 -11.47
CA PRO A 152 -15.83 15.61 -11.81
C PRO A 152 -15.16 16.32 -10.62
N PRO A 153 -13.84 16.10 -10.40
CA PRO A 153 -13.13 16.79 -9.33
C PRO A 153 -13.34 18.30 -9.50
N PRO A 154 -13.50 19.05 -8.38
CA PRO A 154 -13.64 20.49 -8.47
C PRO A 154 -12.44 21.08 -9.22
N PRO A 155 -12.64 22.12 -10.05
CA PRO A 155 -11.56 22.73 -10.80
C PRO A 155 -10.45 23.14 -9.83
N ALA A 156 -9.20 22.81 -10.19
CA ALA A 156 -8.05 23.16 -9.39
C ALA A 156 -8.06 24.67 -9.08
N ALA A 157 -7.99 25.01 -7.80
CA ALA A 157 -7.89 26.41 -7.39
C ALA A 157 -6.68 27.05 -8.09
N PRO A 158 -6.82 28.29 -8.62
CA PRO A 158 -5.70 28.95 -9.27
C PRO A 158 -4.55 29.07 -8.27
N MET A 159 -3.39 28.48 -8.62
CA MET A 159 -2.14 28.69 -7.89
C MET A 159 -1.94 30.19 -7.76
N ARG A 160 -1.86 30.69 -6.52
CA ARG A 160 -1.51 32.09 -6.26
C ARG A 160 -0.11 32.32 -6.83
N ALA A 161 -0.04 33.11 -7.89
CA ALA A 161 1.22 33.67 -8.38
C ALA A 161 1.83 34.50 -7.25
N GLY A 162 2.93 34.02 -6.68
CA GLY A 162 3.79 34.82 -5.81
C GLY A 162 4.38 35.97 -6.63
N GLY A 163 3.87 37.17 -6.39
CA GLY A 163 4.46 38.41 -6.91
C GLY A 163 5.77 38.69 -6.18
N GLY A 164 6.87 38.70 -6.91
CA GLY A 164 8.20 38.99 -6.39
C GLY A 164 8.56 40.46 -6.39
N ASN A 165 9.77 40.75 -5.89
CA ASN A 165 10.51 41.95 -6.24
C ASN A 165 12.01 41.79 -5.89
N SER A 166 12.78 41.54 -6.94
CA SER A 166 14.22 41.73 -7.03
C SER A 166 14.55 43.22 -6.99
N ARG A 167 15.49 43.64 -6.12
CA ARG A 167 16.32 44.83 -6.33
C ARG A 167 17.72 44.60 -5.77
N VAL A 168 18.57 44.00 -6.61
CA VAL A 168 20.02 44.22 -6.57
C VAL A 168 20.26 45.63 -7.12
N ARG A 169 20.87 46.50 -6.33
CA ARG A 169 21.51 47.72 -6.83
C ARG A 169 22.82 47.95 -6.08
N ASP A 170 23.88 47.75 -6.85
CA ASP A 170 25.24 48.26 -6.72
C ASP A 170 25.36 49.55 -5.88
N GLN A 171 26.26 49.52 -4.88
CA GLN A 171 27.08 50.68 -4.52
C GLN A 171 28.48 50.17 -4.17
N ARG A 172 29.44 50.53 -5.03
CA ARG A 172 30.87 50.52 -4.73
C ARG A 172 31.25 51.83 -4.05
N GLU A 173 32.32 51.73 -3.25
CA GLU A 173 33.27 52.77 -2.83
C GLU A 173 32.98 53.60 -1.56
N ALA A 174 33.70 53.28 -0.48
CA ALA A 174 34.64 54.18 0.24
C ALA A 174 35.20 53.43 1.47
N GLY A 175 36.53 53.50 1.67
CA GLY A 175 37.27 52.68 2.64
C GLY A 175 37.44 53.24 4.06
N PHE A 176 37.95 52.35 4.93
CA PHE A 176 38.72 52.49 6.20
C PHE A 176 38.25 53.50 7.29
N PRO A 177 38.56 53.30 8.61
CA PRO A 177 39.61 52.45 9.17
C PRO A 177 39.22 51.52 10.35
N VAL A 178 40.18 50.67 10.67
CA VAL A 178 40.38 49.92 11.92
C VAL A 178 40.58 50.85 13.12
N SER A 179 40.10 50.44 14.30
CA SER A 179 40.44 51.03 15.59
C SER A 179 40.86 49.93 16.57
N ASP A 180 41.98 50.21 17.24
CA ASP A 180 42.69 49.56 18.37
C ASP A 180 42.11 48.29 19.01
#